data_AF-T0H8X7-F1
#
_entry.id   AF-T0H8X7-F1
#
_cell.length_a   1.000
_cell.length_b   1.000
_cell.length_c   1.000
_cell.angle_alpha   90.00
_cell.angle_beta   90.00
_cell.angle_gamma   90.00
#
_symmetry.space_group_name_H-M   'P 1'
#
loop_
_entity.id
_entity.type
_entity.pdbx_description
1 polymer ?
#
loop_
_entity_poly.entity_id
_entity_poly.type
_entity_poly.pdbx_seq_one_letter_code
_entity_poly.pdbx_strand_id
1 'polypeptide(L)'
;MLHHYPSKEELVAAVYERILVDMEQNARSALVGVRNEDVLKQFVGVAQRRFFDESYRIVLDILVASGSEEPVIKVREAYSSPNYRMARLDWAERLADTGIAFDQASIVTRFLWATVKGTAIRALVRRDDVLEDRIMRSALRLAEQHCDALRRSA
;
A
#
# COMPACT_ATOMS: atom_id res chain seq x y z
N MET A 1 25.78 21.81 -1.30
CA MET A 1 24.42 21.24 -1.37
C MET A 1 23.75 21.28 0.01
N LEU A 2 23.49 22.47 0.56
CA LEU A 2 22.79 22.66 1.86
C LEU A 2 21.91 23.94 1.91
N HIS A 3 21.61 24.60 0.77
CA HIS A 3 20.78 25.82 0.81
C HIS A 3 19.28 25.51 0.94
N HIS A 4 18.82 24.34 0.49
CA HIS A 4 17.39 23.99 0.50
C HIS A 4 16.95 23.17 1.72
N TYR A 5 17.88 22.50 2.40
CA TYR A 5 17.61 21.70 3.59
C TYR A 5 18.59 22.10 4.69
N PRO A 6 18.12 22.79 5.74
CA PRO A 6 18.96 23.25 6.85
C PRO A 6 19.66 22.13 7.62
N SER A 7 19.10 20.92 7.67
CA SER A 7 19.75 19.74 8.27
C SER A 7 19.68 18.47 7.41
N LYS A 8 20.47 17.46 7.81
CA LYS A 8 20.43 16.12 7.22
C LYS A 8 19.08 15.45 7.45
N GLU A 9 18.50 15.62 8.62
CA GLU A 9 17.21 15.05 9.01
C GLU A 9 16.07 15.63 8.17
N GLU A 10 16.12 16.92 7.85
CA GLU A 10 15.17 17.56 6.93
C GLU A 10 15.32 17.05 5.49
N LEU A 11 16.56 16.84 5.02
CA LEU A 11 16.78 16.20 3.73
C LEU A 11 16.23 14.76 3.70
N VAL A 12 16.46 13.98 4.75
CA VAL A 12 15.93 12.60 4.88
C VAL A 12 14.41 12.60 4.91
N ALA A 13 13.79 13.52 5.66
CA ALA A 13 12.34 13.67 5.70
C ALA A 13 11.75 14.06 4.34
N ALA A 14 12.39 14.95 3.60
CA ALA A 14 11.96 15.33 2.25
C ALA A 14 12.07 14.17 1.25
N VAL A 15 13.13 13.36 1.33
CA VAL A 15 13.27 12.13 0.53
C VAL A 15 12.18 11.13 0.89
N TYR A 16 11.94 10.93 2.19
CA TYR A 16 10.88 10.05 2.69
C TYR A 16 9.50 10.47 2.17
N GLU A 17 9.15 11.75 2.31
CA GLU A 17 7.91 12.31 1.79
C GLU A 17 7.80 12.11 0.28
N ARG A 18 8.86 12.39 -0.47
CA ARG A 18 8.85 12.24 -1.93
C ARG A 18 8.54 10.81 -2.35
N ILE A 19 9.19 9.82 -1.73
CA ILE A 19 8.94 8.40 -2.01
C ILE A 19 7.49 8.05 -1.70
N LEU A 20 6.94 8.52 -0.58
CA LEU A 20 5.54 8.25 -0.22
C LEU A 20 4.57 8.88 -1.22
N VAL A 21 4.79 10.12 -1.66
CA VAL A 21 3.97 10.78 -2.70
C VAL A 21 3.98 9.97 -3.98
N ASP A 22 5.16 9.57 -4.46
CA ASP A 22 5.30 8.83 -5.71
C ASP A 22 4.61 7.46 -5.63
N MET A 23 4.75 6.74 -4.51
CA MET A 23 4.04 5.47 -4.31
C MET A 23 2.52 5.62 -4.29
N GLU A 24 2.01 6.69 -3.71
CA GLU A 24 0.57 6.97 -3.64
C GLU A 24 0.02 7.37 -5.00
N GLN A 25 0.76 8.21 -5.74
CA GLN A 25 0.41 8.58 -7.11
C GLN A 25 0.42 7.38 -8.03
N ASN A 26 1.44 6.53 -7.97
CA ASN A 26 1.52 5.29 -8.77
C ASN A 26 0.33 4.36 -8.47
N ALA A 27 -0.06 4.23 -7.20
CA ALA A 27 -1.22 3.43 -6.82
C ALA A 27 -2.53 4.02 -7.37
N ARG A 28 -2.71 5.34 -7.37
CA ARG A 28 -3.89 5.99 -7.96
C ARG A 28 -3.92 5.91 -9.48
N SER A 29 -2.79 6.17 -10.15
CA SER A 29 -2.70 6.11 -11.61
C SER A 29 -3.01 4.71 -12.15
N ALA A 30 -2.70 3.66 -11.38
CA ALA A 30 -3.03 2.29 -11.75
C ALA A 30 -4.54 1.97 -11.73
N LEU A 31 -5.41 2.87 -11.24
CA LEU A 31 -6.86 2.73 -11.36
C LEU A 31 -7.37 2.97 -12.78
N VAL A 32 -6.60 3.69 -13.60
CA VAL A 32 -6.98 4.00 -14.97
C VAL A 32 -7.03 2.71 -15.79
N GLY A 33 -8.22 2.35 -16.29
CA GLY A 33 -8.42 1.16 -17.11
C GLY A 33 -8.68 -0.14 -16.33
N VAL A 34 -8.91 -0.08 -15.01
CA VAL A 34 -9.25 -1.28 -14.22
C VAL A 34 -10.62 -1.83 -14.65
N ARG A 35 -10.62 -3.11 -15.06
CA ARG A 35 -11.83 -3.87 -15.40
C ARG A 35 -12.49 -4.41 -14.13
N ASN A 36 -13.83 -4.46 -14.10
CA ASN A 36 -14.60 -4.93 -12.93
C ASN A 36 -14.18 -6.33 -12.46
N GLU A 37 -13.97 -7.25 -13.39
CA GLU A 37 -13.61 -8.65 -13.11
C GLU A 37 -12.20 -8.82 -12.51
N ASP A 38 -11.33 -7.81 -12.63
CA ASP A 38 -9.93 -7.92 -12.21
C ASP A 38 -9.58 -7.02 -11.02
N VAL A 39 -10.52 -6.28 -10.42
CA VAL A 39 -10.20 -5.22 -9.45
C VAL A 39 -9.27 -5.73 -8.33
N LEU A 40 -9.57 -6.88 -7.73
CA LEU A 40 -8.77 -7.47 -6.66
C LEU A 40 -7.38 -7.92 -7.15
N LYS A 41 -7.31 -8.55 -8.33
CA LYS A 41 -6.05 -9.00 -8.92
C LYS A 41 -5.14 -7.82 -9.27
N GLN A 42 -5.71 -6.76 -9.86
CA GLN A 42 -4.96 -5.56 -10.18
C GLN A 42 -4.52 -4.81 -8.92
N PHE A 43 -5.37 -4.76 -7.90
CA PHE A 43 -5.02 -4.19 -6.59
C PHE A 43 -3.86 -4.93 -5.92
N VAL A 44 -3.87 -6.27 -5.91
CA VAL A 44 -2.75 -7.07 -5.42
C VAL A 44 -1.48 -6.76 -6.21
N GLY A 45 -1.58 -6.66 -7.55
CA GLY A 45 -0.44 -6.28 -8.39
C GLY A 45 0.13 -4.89 -8.06
N VAL A 46 -0.72 -3.91 -7.74
CA VAL A 46 -0.29 -2.58 -7.27
C VAL A 46 0.42 -2.67 -5.93
N ALA A 47 -0.16 -3.40 -4.96
CA ALA A 47 0.46 -3.60 -3.66
C ALA A 47 1.82 -4.31 -3.79
N GLN A 48 1.92 -5.31 -4.67
CA GLN A 48 3.17 -6.04 -4.92
C GLN A 48 4.24 -5.10 -5.51
N ARG A 49 3.89 -4.35 -6.57
CA ARG A 49 4.80 -3.35 -7.15
C ARG A 49 5.21 -2.29 -6.13
N ARG A 50 4.35 -1.94 -5.18
CA ARG A 50 4.73 -0.99 -4.12
C ARG A 50 5.69 -1.60 -3.11
N PHE A 51 5.37 -2.75 -2.55
CA PHE A 51 6.05 -3.26 -1.36
C PHE A 51 7.29 -4.09 -1.64
N PHE A 52 7.40 -4.67 -2.84
CA PHE A 52 8.61 -5.38 -3.26
C PHE A 52 9.64 -4.47 -3.95
N ASP A 53 9.28 -3.22 -4.22
CA ASP A 53 10.17 -2.24 -4.83
C ASP A 53 11.27 -1.76 -3.88
N GLU A 54 12.41 -1.39 -4.46
CA GLU A 54 13.56 -0.88 -3.72
C GLU A 54 13.22 0.39 -2.93
N SER A 55 12.34 1.25 -3.45
CA SER A 55 11.90 2.47 -2.77
C SER A 55 11.24 2.17 -1.43
N TYR A 56 10.56 1.02 -1.30
CA TYR A 56 9.94 0.62 -0.03
C TYR A 56 10.98 0.12 0.99
N ARG A 57 12.09 -0.47 0.53
CA ARG A 57 13.21 -0.80 1.40
C ARG A 57 13.86 0.46 1.95
N ILE A 58 14.08 1.45 1.08
CA ILE A 58 14.59 2.77 1.49
C ILE A 58 13.67 3.40 2.55
N VAL A 59 12.34 3.33 2.36
CA VAL A 59 11.37 3.77 3.38
C VAL A 59 11.57 3.05 4.71
N LEU A 60 11.76 1.73 4.71
CA LEU A 60 11.98 0.97 5.94
C LEU A 60 13.31 1.36 6.61
N ASP A 61 14.39 1.52 5.83
CA ASP A 61 15.69 1.93 6.34
C ASP A 61 15.62 3.32 7.00
N ILE A 62 14.91 4.28 6.38
CA ILE A 62 14.66 5.60 6.97
C ILE A 62 13.87 5.48 8.28
N LEU A 63 12.83 4.65 8.31
CA LEU A 63 12.02 4.47 9.52
C LEU A 63 12.82 3.82 10.66
N VAL A 64 13.74 2.90 10.35
CA VAL A 64 14.62 2.28 11.35
C VAL A 64 15.70 3.26 11.84
N ALA A 65 16.33 3.99 10.93
CA ALA A 65 17.47 4.84 11.24
C ALA A 65 17.10 6.23 11.78
N SER A 66 15.94 6.76 11.39
CA SER A 66 15.55 8.15 11.65
C SER A 66 14.05 8.32 11.98
N GLY A 67 13.33 7.23 12.25
CA GLY A 67 11.88 7.28 12.51
C GLY A 67 11.47 8.03 13.78
N SER A 68 12.42 8.30 14.68
CA SER A 68 12.26 9.12 15.89
C SER A 68 12.67 10.59 15.70
N GLU A 69 13.22 10.95 14.54
CA GLU A 69 13.61 12.33 14.24
C GLU A 69 12.37 13.16 13.91
N GLU A 70 12.27 14.35 14.51
CA GLU A 70 11.11 15.22 14.42
C GLU A 70 10.67 15.52 12.97
N PRO A 71 11.57 15.82 12.01
CA PRO A 71 11.17 16.02 10.62
C PRO A 71 10.49 14.79 9.99
N VAL A 72 10.95 13.57 10.31
CA VAL A 72 10.36 12.33 9.79
C VAL A 72 9.03 12.03 10.47
N ILE A 73 8.91 12.30 11.78
CA ILE A 73 7.64 12.20 12.52
C ILE A 73 6.58 13.08 11.87
N LYS A 74 6.88 14.34 11.57
CA LYS A 74 5.94 15.27 10.92
C LYS A 74 5.41 14.74 9.59
N VAL A 75 6.26 14.15 8.76
CA VAL A 75 5.82 13.51 7.51
C VAL A 75 4.87 12.34 7.82
N ARG A 76 5.21 11.47 8.78
CA ARG A 76 4.32 10.35 9.17
C ARG A 76 2.96 10.80 9.68
N GLU A 77 2.94 11.87 10.48
CA GLU A 77 1.70 12.45 11.01
C GLU A 77 0.84 13.04 9.90
N ALA A 78 1.44 13.74 8.94
CA ALA A 78 0.73 14.25 7.77
C ALA A 78 0.02 13.12 6.99
N TYR A 79 0.69 11.98 6.80
CA TYR A 79 0.12 10.79 6.14
C TYR A 79 -0.86 9.99 7.00
N SER A 80 -0.85 10.20 8.31
CA SER A 80 -1.79 9.58 9.25
C SER A 80 -3.01 10.46 9.53
N SER A 81 -3.01 11.70 9.02
CA SER A 81 -4.09 12.67 9.20
C SER A 81 -5.41 12.14 8.60
N PRO A 82 -6.56 12.37 9.25
CA PRO A 82 -7.87 12.07 8.67
C PRO A 82 -8.13 12.75 7.33
N ASN A 83 -7.46 13.88 7.07
CA ASN A 83 -7.58 14.63 5.81
C ASN A 83 -6.73 14.02 4.69
N TYR A 84 -5.77 13.14 5.03
CA TYR A 84 -4.95 12.46 4.03
C TYR A 84 -5.68 11.22 3.51
N ARG A 85 -6.20 11.33 2.28
CA ARG A 85 -6.88 10.22 1.63
C ARG A 85 -5.88 9.29 0.94
N MET A 86 -5.65 8.12 1.55
CA MET A 86 -4.77 7.09 0.98
C MET A 86 -5.34 6.51 -0.33
N ALA A 87 -4.46 6.23 -1.30
CA ALA A 87 -4.83 5.60 -2.57
C ALA A 87 -5.61 4.29 -2.40
N ARG A 88 -5.33 3.52 -1.33
CA ARG A 88 -6.08 2.30 -0.99
C ARG A 88 -7.59 2.54 -0.90
N LEU A 89 -8.03 3.69 -0.43
CA LEU A 89 -9.46 4.01 -0.32
C LEU A 89 -10.10 4.24 -1.70
N ASP A 90 -9.35 4.79 -2.66
CA ASP A 90 -9.79 4.90 -4.06
C ASP A 90 -9.99 3.51 -4.69
N TRP A 91 -9.10 2.56 -4.34
CA TRP A 91 -9.28 1.15 -4.72
C TRP A 91 -10.46 0.47 -4.03
N ALA A 92 -10.76 0.85 -2.78
CA ALA A 92 -11.94 0.36 -2.07
C ALA A 92 -13.23 0.87 -2.71
N GLU A 93 -13.30 2.14 -3.11
CA GLU A 93 -14.43 2.69 -3.88
C GLU A 93 -14.58 1.97 -5.21
N ARG A 94 -13.49 1.79 -5.95
CA ARG A 94 -13.52 1.07 -7.23
C ARG A 94 -14.04 -0.37 -7.09
N LEU A 95 -13.71 -1.03 -5.99
CA LEU A 95 -14.23 -2.35 -5.67
C LEU A 95 -15.70 -2.29 -5.26
N ALA A 96 -16.12 -1.28 -4.52
CA ALA A 96 -17.52 -1.06 -4.15
C ALA A 96 -18.43 -0.92 -5.39
N ASP A 97 -17.94 -0.28 -6.46
CA ASP A 97 -18.63 -0.18 -7.75
C ASP A 97 -18.96 -1.54 -8.39
N THR A 98 -18.38 -2.64 -7.88
CA THR A 98 -18.69 -4.01 -8.31
C THR A 98 -19.87 -4.65 -7.54
N GLY A 99 -20.62 -3.85 -6.79
CA GLY A 99 -21.82 -4.29 -6.06
C GLY A 99 -21.56 -4.77 -4.64
N ILE A 100 -20.50 -4.30 -3.99
CA ILE A 100 -20.27 -4.56 -2.55
C ILE A 100 -20.29 -3.25 -1.76
N ALA A 101 -20.73 -3.31 -0.51
CA ALA A 101 -20.74 -2.13 0.37
C ALA A 101 -19.30 -1.62 0.62
N PHE A 102 -19.13 -0.30 0.68
CA PHE A 102 -17.81 0.35 0.77
C PHE A 102 -17.04 -0.03 2.05
N ASP A 103 -17.74 -0.20 3.18
CA ASP A 103 -17.14 -0.66 4.43
C ASP A 103 -16.46 -2.03 4.26
N GLN A 104 -17.14 -2.96 3.59
CA GLN A 104 -16.61 -4.29 3.27
C GLN A 104 -15.48 -4.20 2.24
N ALA A 105 -15.63 -3.38 1.20
CA ALA A 105 -14.57 -3.14 0.22
C ALA A 105 -13.30 -2.59 0.87
N SER A 106 -13.44 -1.68 1.84
CA SER A 106 -12.33 -1.11 2.60
C SER A 106 -11.64 -2.16 3.48
N ILE A 107 -12.40 -3.08 4.09
CA ILE A 107 -11.85 -4.21 4.85
C ILE A 107 -11.06 -5.15 3.94
N VAL A 108 -11.64 -5.55 2.80
CA VAL A 108 -10.98 -6.46 1.83
C VAL A 108 -9.69 -5.87 1.30
N THR A 109 -9.71 -4.62 0.86
CA THR A 109 -8.50 -3.93 0.38
C THR A 109 -7.46 -3.76 1.48
N ARG A 110 -7.86 -3.49 2.73
CA ARG A 110 -6.94 -3.44 3.87
C ARG A 110 -6.30 -4.79 4.17
N PHE A 111 -7.07 -5.87 4.11
CA PHE A 111 -6.58 -7.24 4.29
C PHE A 111 -5.49 -7.56 3.26
N LEU A 112 -5.81 -7.44 1.97
CA LEU A 112 -4.86 -7.73 0.89
C LEU A 112 -3.60 -6.84 0.98
N TRP A 113 -3.77 -5.56 1.28
CA TRP A 113 -2.65 -4.62 1.46
C TRP A 113 -1.72 -5.04 2.60
N ALA A 114 -2.28 -5.41 3.76
CA ALA A 114 -1.52 -5.87 4.92
C ALA A 114 -0.81 -7.21 4.64
N THR A 115 -1.47 -8.13 3.94
CA THR A 115 -0.89 -9.43 3.58
C THR A 115 0.28 -9.28 2.63
N VAL A 116 0.17 -8.45 1.59
CA VAL A 116 1.27 -8.19 0.65
C VAL A 116 2.42 -7.48 1.37
N LYS A 117 2.13 -6.43 2.15
CA LYS A 117 3.14 -5.70 2.93
C LYS A 117 3.89 -6.63 3.90
N GLY A 118 3.17 -7.44 4.66
CA GLY A 118 3.77 -8.38 5.61
C GLY A 118 4.64 -9.44 4.91
N THR A 119 4.21 -9.91 3.74
CA THR A 119 4.99 -10.85 2.93
C THR A 119 6.28 -10.21 2.41
N ALA A 120 6.20 -8.97 1.91
CA ALA A 120 7.37 -8.23 1.45
C ALA A 120 8.38 -7.97 2.58
N ILE A 121 7.90 -7.59 3.78
CA ILE A 121 8.77 -7.41 4.97
C ILE A 121 9.45 -8.73 5.35
N ARG A 122 8.69 -9.85 5.37
CA ARG A 122 9.24 -11.17 5.65
C ARG A 122 10.35 -11.57 4.65
N ALA A 123 10.14 -11.24 3.37
CA ALA A 123 11.09 -11.54 2.30
C ALA A 123 12.45 -10.82 2.45
N LEU A 124 12.51 -9.72 3.21
CA LEU A 124 13.77 -9.03 3.55
C LEU A 124 14.69 -9.88 4.44
N VAL A 125 14.09 -10.71 5.31
CA VAL A 125 14.86 -11.58 6.23
C VAL A 125 15.21 -12.89 5.54
N ARG A 126 14.21 -13.52 4.91
CA ARG A 126 14.40 -14.77 4.18
C ARG A 126 13.42 -14.82 3.03
N ARG A 127 13.98 -14.79 1.83
CA ARG A 127 13.21 -14.94 0.59
C ARG A 127 12.83 -16.40 0.36
N ASP A 128 11.56 -16.62 0.08
CA ASP A 128 10.99 -17.91 -0.31
C ASP A 128 9.88 -17.65 -1.32
N ASP A 129 10.27 -17.51 -2.59
CA ASP A 129 9.36 -17.11 -3.68
C ASP A 129 8.16 -18.07 -3.81
N VAL A 130 8.36 -19.37 -3.50
CA VAL A 130 7.29 -20.37 -3.57
C VAL A 130 6.25 -20.14 -2.47
N LEU A 131 6.70 -19.93 -1.23
CA LEU A 131 5.79 -19.65 -0.12
C LEU A 131 5.11 -18.28 -0.29
N GLU A 132 5.85 -17.26 -0.73
CA GLU A 132 5.31 -15.92 -0.97
C GLU A 132 4.20 -15.95 -2.02
N ASP A 133 4.44 -16.59 -3.17
CA ASP A 133 3.44 -16.76 -4.22
C ASP A 133 2.20 -17.54 -3.72
N ARG A 134 2.41 -18.60 -2.93
CA ARG A 134 1.30 -19.36 -2.32
C ARG A 134 0.47 -18.50 -1.36
N ILE A 135 1.09 -17.66 -0.54
CA ILE A 135 0.38 -16.73 0.36
C ILE A 135 -0.44 -15.75 -0.47
N MET A 136 0.13 -15.13 -1.51
CA MET A 136 -0.57 -14.16 -2.35
C MET A 136 -1.77 -14.78 -3.06
N ARG A 137 -1.61 -15.96 -3.67
CA ARG A 137 -2.71 -16.69 -4.33
C ARG A 137 -3.79 -17.12 -3.35
N SER A 138 -3.42 -17.48 -2.12
CA SER A 138 -4.40 -17.87 -1.10
C SER A 138 -5.18 -16.67 -0.59
N ALA A 139 -4.51 -15.54 -0.35
CA ALA A 139 -5.15 -14.30 0.10
C ALA A 139 -6.10 -13.73 -0.96
N LEU A 140 -5.69 -13.70 -2.23
CA LEU A 140 -6.55 -13.27 -3.33
C LEU A 140 -7.81 -14.14 -3.44
N ARG A 141 -7.65 -15.46 -3.39
CA ARG A 141 -8.78 -16.40 -3.43
C ARG A 141 -9.76 -16.20 -2.28
N LEU A 142 -9.25 -16.02 -1.05
CA LEU A 142 -10.10 -15.75 0.12
C LEU A 142 -10.87 -14.43 -0.04
N ALA A 143 -10.22 -13.39 -0.57
CA ALA A 143 -10.87 -12.11 -0.84
C ALA A 143 -11.95 -12.22 -1.92
N GLU A 144 -11.68 -12.95 -3.02
CA GLU A 144 -12.65 -13.22 -4.08
C GLU A 144 -13.88 -13.97 -3.53
N GLN A 145 -13.66 -15.06 -2.80
CA GLN A 145 -14.73 -15.84 -2.17
C GLN A 145 -15.58 -15.00 -1.22
N HIS A 146 -14.95 -14.13 -0.43
CA HIS A 146 -15.65 -13.23 0.47
C HIS A 146 -16.48 -12.19 -0.29
N CYS A 147 -15.93 -11.57 -1.35
CA CYS A 147 -16.68 -10.63 -2.18
C CYS A 147 -17.87 -11.30 -2.87
N ASP A 148 -17.72 -12.53 -3.37
CA ASP A 148 -18.80 -13.29 -4.00
C ASP A 148 -19.89 -13.69 -3.00
N ALA A 149 -19.55 -13.92 -1.74
CA ALA A 149 -20.54 -14.11 -0.68
C ALA A 149 -21.32 -12.81 -0.42
N LEU A 150 -20.63 -11.67 -0.31
CA LEU A 150 -21.25 -10.37 -0.08
C LEU A 150 -22.20 -9.96 -1.21
N ARG A 151 -21.81 -10.17 -2.47
CA ARG A 151 -22.67 -9.87 -3.64
C ARG A 151 -23.93 -10.74 -3.70
N ARG A 152 -23.89 -11.95 -3.14
CA ARG A 152 -25.05 -12.85 -3.09
C ARG A 152 -26.02 -12.52 -1.95
N SER A 153 -25.55 -11.79 -0.95
CA SER A 153 -26.36 -11.36 0.21
C SER A 153 -26.92 -9.94 0.08
N ALA A 154 -26.51 -9.20 -0.96
CA ALA A 154 -26.99 -7.86 -1.29
C ALA A 154 -28.21 -7.94 -2.22
#